data_AF-A0A8D9DI01-F1
#
_entry.id   AF-A0A8D9DI01-F1
#
_cell.length_a   1.000
_cell.length_b   1.000
_cell.length_c   1.000
_cell.angle_alpha   90.00
_cell.angle_beta   90.00
_cell.angle_gamma   90.00
#
_symmetry.space_group_name_H-M   'P 1'
#
loop_
_entity.id
_entity.type
_entity.pdbx_description
1 polymer ?
#
loop_
_entity_poly.entity_id
_entity_poly.type
_entity_poly.pdbx_seq_one_letter_code
_entity_poly.pdbx_strand_id
1 'polypeptide(L)'
;MYHGGTNFDRTAGGPYITTSYDYDAPLDEYGNLNQPKYGHLKQLHDVLHSMEKTLTYGNISTIDFGNSASATIYTTQEGSSCFFGNGNENSDAAISFRGESYVVPAWSVTILPDCKTEAYNTAKITTQTSMMVKKPNEAEEDPSTLKWSWRPENMDNFLLRGKGESTNTQLFDQKVVSNDQSDYLWYMTTAKFRKRDPFLGKNMSLRVNSTAHVLRVFVNGKHIGNQHAENGKFHYIFEKDAKFKSGRNVISLLIITVGLQNYGAFFESVPVGITGPISIIGRNGDETIVKDLSSHKWSYKTGLNGFENKLFKTESPSKWSFQSVPLNRTMTWYKTTFKAPLGNDPVVVDLLGLGKGTAWVNGNNIGRYWPAFISSSDGCSAKCNYRGAYYAEKCQTNCGEPTQRWYHVPRSFLITEGDNTLVLFEEMGGNPSLVNFQTTIVGSVCANVYEKNVIELSCDRKTISAIKFASFGNPDGNCGSFVKGTCEGSKNAVDILTKECVGKEKCSIDVTAEKFGVPDCSGAARRLAIEAIC
;
A
#
# COMPACT_ATOMS: atom_id res chain seq x y z
N MET A 1 -3.81 10.53 -7.27
CA MET A 1 -2.67 11.41 -6.95
C MET A 1 -1.75 11.54 -8.16
N TYR A 2 -0.94 12.60 -8.27
CA TYR A 2 0.20 12.61 -9.23
C TYR A 2 1.44 11.94 -8.61
N HIS A 3 1.73 12.27 -7.35
CA HIS A 3 2.56 11.51 -6.43
C HIS A 3 1.76 11.31 -5.15
N GLY A 4 1.63 10.07 -4.71
CA GLY A 4 0.91 9.73 -3.49
C GLY A 4 1.79 9.82 -2.24
N GLY A 5 2.91 9.08 -2.25
CA GLY A 5 3.93 9.12 -1.20
C GLY A 5 3.62 8.20 -0.02
N THR A 6 4.06 8.62 1.18
CA THR A 6 4.01 7.81 2.40
C THR A 6 3.37 8.61 3.55
N ASN A 7 2.43 7.96 4.26
CA ASN A 7 1.87 8.41 5.52
C ASN A 7 2.87 8.16 6.66
N PHE A 8 3.88 9.02 6.77
CA PHE A 8 4.86 8.99 7.87
C PHE A 8 4.22 9.31 9.22
N ASP A 9 4.97 9.01 10.29
CA ASP A 9 4.52 9.20 11.66
C ASP A 9 3.18 8.48 11.97
N ARG A 10 2.36 9.05 12.85
CA ARG A 10 1.06 8.49 13.25
C ARG A 10 -0.12 9.42 12.99
N THR A 11 0.09 10.66 12.57
CA THR A 11 -0.98 11.66 12.44
C THR A 11 -1.56 11.78 11.04
N ALA A 12 -1.04 11.02 10.07
CA ALA A 12 -1.70 10.83 8.78
C ALA A 12 -3.05 10.10 8.99
N GLY A 13 -4.05 10.47 8.18
CA GLY A 13 -5.47 10.11 8.37
C GLY A 13 -5.78 8.60 8.44
N GLY A 14 -7.04 8.27 8.72
CA GLY A 14 -7.50 6.88 8.86
C GLY A 14 -9.04 6.77 8.86
N PRO A 15 -9.61 5.71 9.47
CA PRO A 15 -8.93 4.59 10.11
C PRO A 15 -8.44 3.55 9.07
N TYR A 16 -7.43 2.75 9.43
CA TYR A 16 -6.92 1.61 8.63
C TYR A 16 -6.35 1.96 7.24
N ILE A 17 -6.01 3.23 6.99
CA ILE A 17 -5.20 3.59 5.83
C ILE A 17 -3.77 3.09 6.07
N THR A 18 -3.18 2.45 5.07
CA THR A 18 -1.80 1.95 5.11
C THR A 18 -0.78 3.09 5.24
N THR A 19 0.44 2.75 5.66
CA THR A 19 1.53 3.73 5.66
C THR A 19 1.93 4.09 4.23
N SER A 20 1.86 3.16 3.28
CA SER A 20 1.95 3.50 1.86
C SER A 20 0.71 4.28 1.42
N TYR A 21 0.92 5.35 0.68
CA TYR A 21 -0.12 6.10 -0.02
C TYR A 21 0.17 6.17 -1.53
N ASP A 22 0.80 5.12 -2.08
CA ASP A 22 1.23 5.01 -3.49
C ASP A 22 0.15 5.45 -4.50
N TYR A 23 -1.08 4.99 -4.29
CA TYR A 23 -2.27 5.33 -5.08
C TYR A 23 -2.21 4.84 -6.55
N ASP A 24 -1.24 4.00 -6.91
CA ASP A 24 -0.90 3.71 -8.31
C ASP A 24 -0.71 5.04 -9.09
N ALA A 25 -0.06 6.02 -8.45
CA ALA A 25 0.16 7.34 -9.01
C ALA A 25 1.23 7.30 -10.13
N PRO A 26 1.25 8.28 -11.06
CA PRO A 26 2.30 8.42 -12.07
C PRO A 26 3.72 8.45 -11.49
N LEU A 27 3.90 9.02 -10.29
CA LEU A 27 5.10 8.85 -9.50
C LEU A 27 4.76 7.91 -8.33
N ASP A 28 5.46 6.79 -8.23
CA ASP A 28 5.23 5.78 -7.18
C ASP A 28 5.48 6.36 -5.77
N GLU A 29 5.19 5.58 -4.72
CA GLU A 29 5.44 5.96 -3.32
C GLU A 29 6.85 6.52 -3.08
N TYR A 30 7.83 6.04 -3.83
CA TYR A 30 9.24 6.35 -3.65
C TYR A 30 9.74 7.47 -4.58
N GLY A 31 8.87 8.00 -5.44
CA GLY A 31 9.18 9.04 -6.42
C GLY A 31 9.74 8.54 -7.75
N ASN A 32 9.73 7.23 -8.01
CA ASN A 32 10.10 6.68 -9.31
C ASN A 32 8.99 6.92 -10.34
N LEU A 33 9.35 6.90 -11.62
CA LEU A 33 8.36 6.94 -12.70
C LEU A 33 7.59 5.61 -12.75
N ASN A 34 6.29 5.64 -12.45
CA ASN A 34 5.40 4.51 -12.64
C ASN A 34 5.04 4.38 -14.12
N GLN A 35 5.87 3.63 -14.84
CA GLN A 35 5.71 3.42 -16.28
C GLN A 35 4.83 2.20 -16.56
N PRO A 36 3.87 2.30 -17.49
CA PRO A 36 3.79 3.30 -18.56
C PRO A 36 2.94 4.53 -18.20
N LYS A 37 2.28 4.56 -17.04
CA LYS A 37 1.28 5.58 -16.69
C LYS A 37 1.84 7.00 -16.78
N TYR A 38 3.02 7.24 -16.21
CA TYR A 38 3.68 8.54 -16.29
C TYR A 38 3.92 8.97 -17.74
N GLY A 39 4.59 8.13 -18.54
CA GLY A 39 4.96 8.49 -19.91
C GLY A 39 3.76 8.63 -20.83
N HIS A 40 2.74 7.77 -20.69
CA HIS A 40 1.50 7.83 -21.45
C HIS A 40 0.74 9.14 -21.17
N LEU A 41 0.62 9.53 -19.89
CA LEU A 41 0.02 10.81 -19.51
C LEU A 41 0.87 12.01 -19.93
N LYS A 42 2.21 11.90 -19.88
CA LYS A 42 3.10 12.94 -20.40
C LYS A 42 2.87 13.16 -21.90
N GLN A 43 2.84 12.08 -22.70
CA GLN A 43 2.57 12.15 -24.14
C GLN A 43 1.21 12.78 -24.43
N LEU A 44 0.16 12.41 -23.67
CA LEU A 44 -1.15 13.05 -23.76
C LEU A 44 -1.04 14.57 -23.54
N HIS A 45 -0.38 15.00 -22.46
CA HIS A 45 -0.23 16.42 -22.16
C HIS A 45 0.58 17.16 -23.24
N ASP A 46 1.67 16.58 -23.74
CA ASP A 46 2.48 17.15 -24.81
C ASP A 46 1.61 17.43 -26.06
N VAL A 47 0.72 16.50 -26.42
CA VAL A 47 -0.22 16.66 -27.54
C VAL A 47 -1.28 17.73 -27.24
N LEU A 48 -1.89 17.72 -26.06
CA LEU A 48 -2.89 18.73 -25.69
C LEU A 48 -2.31 20.15 -25.66
N HIS A 49 -1.07 20.31 -25.17
CA HIS A 49 -0.37 21.60 -25.22
C HIS A 49 -0.12 22.06 -26.65
N SER A 50 0.22 21.17 -27.58
CA SER A 50 0.36 21.52 -29.00
C SER A 50 -0.95 22.04 -29.63
N MET A 51 -2.10 21.72 -29.02
CA MET A 51 -3.43 22.09 -29.48
C MET A 51 -4.03 23.27 -28.72
N GLU A 52 -3.32 23.85 -27.74
CA GLU A 52 -3.84 24.81 -26.76
C GLU A 52 -4.70 25.92 -27.38
N LYS A 53 -4.22 26.54 -28.46
CA LYS A 53 -4.93 27.62 -29.15
C LYS A 53 -6.27 27.18 -29.72
N THR A 54 -6.32 26.02 -30.37
CA THR A 54 -7.58 25.48 -30.91
C THR A 54 -8.54 25.09 -29.79
N LEU A 55 -8.05 24.52 -28.70
CA LEU A 55 -8.89 24.08 -27.57
C LEU A 55 -9.51 25.25 -26.81
N THR A 56 -8.79 26.37 -26.69
CA THR A 56 -9.20 27.53 -25.87
C THR A 56 -9.99 28.58 -26.66
N TYR A 57 -9.72 28.76 -27.95
CA TYR A 57 -10.35 29.79 -28.78
C TYR A 57 -11.20 29.22 -29.93
N GLY A 58 -11.18 27.92 -30.15
CA GLY A 58 -11.85 27.29 -31.29
C GLY A 58 -13.36 27.14 -31.08
N ASN A 59 -14.11 27.33 -32.15
CA ASN A 59 -15.51 26.92 -32.21
C ASN A 59 -15.59 25.39 -32.23
N ILE A 60 -16.49 24.84 -31.42
CA ILE A 60 -16.66 23.40 -31.22
C ILE A 60 -17.78 22.89 -32.11
N SER A 61 -17.55 21.81 -32.85
CA SER A 61 -18.59 21.02 -33.50
C SER A 61 -18.38 19.54 -33.24
N THR A 62 -19.45 18.75 -33.29
CA THR A 62 -19.38 17.29 -33.11
C THR A 62 -20.15 16.59 -34.21
N ILE A 63 -19.56 15.52 -34.74
CA ILE A 63 -20.17 14.61 -35.70
C ILE A 63 -20.38 13.28 -34.99
N ASP A 64 -21.60 12.75 -35.04
CA ASP A 64 -21.93 11.42 -34.55
C ASP A 64 -21.87 10.43 -35.73
N PHE A 65 -21.10 9.35 -35.55
CA PHE A 65 -20.99 8.26 -36.53
C PHE A 65 -21.83 7.03 -36.14
N GLY A 66 -22.56 7.10 -35.02
CA GLY A 66 -23.31 5.98 -34.45
C GLY A 66 -22.41 4.98 -33.72
N ASN A 67 -23.01 3.97 -33.08
CA ASN A 67 -22.29 2.93 -32.33
C ASN A 67 -21.28 3.46 -31.30
N SER A 68 -21.62 4.57 -30.64
CA SER A 68 -20.75 5.27 -29.67
C SER A 68 -19.45 5.84 -30.25
N ALA A 69 -19.38 6.01 -31.57
CA ALA A 69 -18.28 6.66 -32.26
C ALA A 69 -18.62 8.12 -32.61
N SER A 70 -17.70 9.05 -32.32
CA SER A 70 -17.91 10.47 -32.60
C SER A 70 -16.61 11.19 -32.97
N ALA A 71 -16.72 12.34 -33.62
CA ALA A 71 -15.61 13.28 -33.80
C ALA A 71 -15.97 14.66 -33.24
N THR A 72 -15.19 15.15 -32.28
CA THR A 72 -15.27 16.53 -31.79
C THR A 72 -14.16 17.36 -32.43
N ILE A 73 -14.52 18.50 -33.01
CA ILE A 73 -13.66 19.34 -33.83
C ILE A 73 -13.60 20.73 -33.20
N TYR A 74 -12.39 21.23 -32.97
CA TYR A 74 -12.13 22.58 -32.48
C TYR A 74 -11.53 23.40 -33.63
N THR A 75 -12.19 24.47 -34.06
CA THR A 75 -11.77 25.23 -35.25
C THR A 75 -11.54 26.71 -34.96
N THR A 76 -10.38 27.21 -35.39
CA THR A 76 -10.02 28.62 -35.41
C THR A 76 -9.79 29.08 -36.85
N GLN A 77 -9.47 30.37 -37.07
CA GLN A 77 -9.08 30.85 -38.39
C GLN A 77 -7.74 30.26 -38.87
N GLU A 78 -6.88 29.81 -37.96
CA GLU A 78 -5.53 29.31 -38.26
C GLU A 78 -5.46 27.80 -38.48
N GLY A 79 -6.49 27.07 -38.06
CA GLY A 79 -6.51 25.61 -38.16
C GLY A 79 -7.55 24.95 -37.27
N SER A 80 -7.60 23.62 -37.35
CA SER A 80 -8.51 22.78 -36.58
C SER A 80 -7.76 21.64 -35.90
N SER A 81 -8.27 21.22 -34.76
CA SER A 81 -7.82 20.02 -34.05
C SER A 81 -9.01 19.11 -33.73
N CYS A 82 -8.78 17.80 -33.69
CA CYS A 82 -9.84 16.80 -33.69
C CYS A 82 -9.62 15.71 -32.62
N PHE A 83 -10.72 15.28 -32.01
CA PHE A 83 -10.79 14.12 -31.12
C PHE A 83 -11.79 13.13 -31.70
N PHE A 84 -11.34 11.91 -31.99
CA PHE A 84 -12.22 10.83 -32.41
C PHE A 84 -12.43 9.87 -31.24
N GLY A 85 -13.64 9.86 -30.70
CA GLY A 85 -14.02 9.04 -29.55
C GLY A 85 -14.68 7.73 -29.98
N ASN A 86 -14.38 6.66 -29.25
CA ASN A 86 -15.09 5.39 -29.31
C ASN A 86 -15.45 4.94 -27.88
N GLY A 87 -16.73 5.13 -27.52
CA GLY A 87 -17.28 4.70 -26.23
C GLY A 87 -17.68 3.22 -26.17
N ASN A 88 -17.52 2.44 -27.25
CA ASN A 88 -17.82 1.02 -27.25
C ASN A 88 -16.75 0.25 -26.46
N GLU A 89 -17.16 -0.65 -25.57
CA GLU A 89 -16.25 -1.42 -24.73
C GLU A 89 -15.64 -2.65 -25.42
N ASN A 90 -16.22 -3.09 -26.54
CA ASN A 90 -15.93 -4.39 -27.14
C ASN A 90 -15.32 -4.30 -28.54
N SER A 91 -15.74 -3.31 -29.33
CA SER A 91 -15.35 -3.20 -30.74
C SER A 91 -14.66 -1.87 -31.07
N ASP A 92 -13.62 -1.98 -31.90
CA ASP A 92 -12.98 -0.82 -32.51
C ASP A 92 -13.93 -0.15 -33.51
N ALA A 93 -13.80 1.16 -33.70
CA ALA A 93 -14.62 1.94 -34.61
C ALA A 93 -13.78 2.38 -35.83
N ALA A 94 -14.35 2.27 -37.03
CA ALA A 94 -13.78 2.85 -38.24
C ALA A 94 -14.48 4.19 -38.54
N ILE A 95 -13.74 5.29 -38.44
CA ILE A 95 -14.23 6.65 -38.70
C ILE A 95 -13.66 7.13 -40.03
N SER A 96 -14.55 7.44 -40.98
CA SER A 96 -14.19 8.07 -42.25
C SER A 96 -14.35 9.59 -42.12
N PHE A 97 -13.25 10.32 -42.13
CA PHE A 97 -13.23 11.77 -41.94
C PHE A 97 -12.34 12.45 -42.98
N ARG A 98 -12.91 13.39 -43.74
CA ARG A 98 -12.23 14.16 -44.81
C ARG A 98 -11.48 13.30 -45.83
N GLY A 99 -12.02 12.13 -46.17
CA GLY A 99 -11.43 11.20 -47.16
C GLY A 99 -10.41 10.22 -46.59
N GLU A 100 -10.05 10.35 -45.31
CA GLU A 100 -9.16 9.43 -44.60
C GLU A 100 -9.97 8.50 -43.69
N SER A 101 -9.44 7.31 -43.41
CA SER A 101 -10.05 6.33 -42.51
C SER A 101 -9.19 6.09 -41.28
N TYR A 102 -9.80 6.20 -40.10
CA TYR A 102 -9.15 6.05 -38.80
C TYR A 102 -9.77 4.89 -38.04
N VAL A 103 -8.93 4.01 -37.48
CA VAL A 103 -9.37 2.96 -36.57
C VAL A 103 -9.16 3.45 -35.13
N VAL A 104 -10.26 3.64 -34.41
CA VAL A 104 -10.27 4.07 -33.01
C VAL A 104 -10.57 2.86 -32.12
N PRO A 105 -9.60 2.37 -31.33
CA PRO A 105 -9.79 1.22 -30.45
C PRO A 105 -10.99 1.37 -29.52
N ALA A 106 -11.58 0.24 -29.12
CA ALA A 106 -12.63 0.20 -28.10
C ALA A 106 -12.21 0.97 -26.83
N TRP A 107 -13.14 1.75 -26.28
CA TRP A 107 -12.97 2.57 -25.08
C TRP A 107 -11.77 3.51 -25.15
N SER A 108 -11.63 4.25 -26.26
CA SER A 108 -10.48 5.13 -26.50
C SER A 108 -10.81 6.41 -27.23
N VAL A 109 -9.87 7.34 -27.22
CA VAL A 109 -9.93 8.59 -27.99
C VAL A 109 -8.64 8.74 -28.79
N THR A 110 -8.76 8.94 -30.10
CA THR A 110 -7.67 9.33 -31.00
C THR A 110 -7.61 10.85 -31.12
N ILE A 111 -6.42 11.43 -31.00
CA ILE A 111 -6.19 12.89 -30.98
C ILE A 111 -5.34 13.29 -32.19
N LEU A 112 -5.84 14.28 -32.94
CA LEU A 112 -5.23 14.80 -34.17
C LEU A 112 -5.08 16.32 -34.06
N PRO A 113 -3.87 16.85 -33.79
CA PRO A 113 -3.66 18.28 -33.64
C PRO A 113 -3.99 19.13 -34.87
N ASP A 114 -3.95 18.53 -36.05
CA ASP A 114 -4.19 19.13 -37.37
C ASP A 114 -5.46 18.56 -38.05
N CYS A 115 -6.26 17.76 -37.35
CA CYS A 115 -7.40 17.00 -37.89
C CYS A 115 -7.04 16.04 -39.05
N LYS A 116 -5.76 15.62 -39.16
CA LYS A 116 -5.27 14.75 -40.23
C LYS A 116 -4.32 13.65 -39.74
N THR A 117 -3.37 13.98 -38.88
CA THR A 117 -2.33 13.07 -38.42
C THR A 117 -2.65 12.61 -37.01
N GLU A 118 -2.76 11.29 -36.80
CA GLU A 118 -2.86 10.73 -35.45
C GLU A 118 -1.57 10.98 -34.67
N ALA A 119 -1.64 11.82 -33.64
CA ALA A 119 -0.51 12.09 -32.75
C ALA A 119 -0.56 11.22 -31.49
N TYR A 120 -1.75 10.81 -31.07
CA TYR A 120 -1.94 10.03 -29.84
C TYR A 120 -3.27 9.28 -29.87
N ASN A 121 -3.31 8.12 -29.21
CA ASN A 121 -4.56 7.45 -28.85
C ASN A 121 -4.48 6.92 -27.42
N THR A 122 -5.54 7.09 -26.63
CA THR A 122 -5.55 6.75 -25.20
C THR A 122 -5.35 5.25 -24.91
N ALA A 123 -5.56 4.36 -25.88
CA ALA A 123 -5.36 2.92 -25.78
C ALA A 123 -4.12 2.39 -26.53
N LYS A 124 -3.44 3.22 -27.33
CA LYS A 124 -2.19 2.85 -28.02
C LYS A 124 -0.98 3.33 -27.22
N ILE A 125 -0.49 2.47 -26.33
CA ILE A 125 0.63 2.79 -25.43
C ILE A 125 1.96 2.61 -26.19
N THR A 126 2.77 3.67 -26.26
CA THR A 126 4.12 3.65 -26.87
C THR A 126 5.23 3.85 -25.84
N THR A 127 4.87 4.01 -24.57
CA THR A 127 5.82 4.07 -23.45
C THR A 127 6.07 2.65 -22.91
N GLN A 128 7.32 2.33 -22.56
CA GLN A 128 7.63 1.08 -21.87
C GLN A 128 6.86 0.92 -20.55
N THR A 129 6.68 -0.30 -20.08
CA THR A 129 6.35 -0.63 -18.68
C THR A 129 7.64 -0.90 -17.92
N SER A 130 7.78 -0.39 -16.71
CA SER A 130 8.93 -0.69 -15.84
C SER A 130 8.47 -1.57 -14.67
N MET A 131 9.10 -2.73 -14.50
CA MET A 131 8.86 -3.61 -13.37
C MET A 131 9.89 -3.31 -12.28
N MET A 132 9.40 -2.74 -11.18
CA MET A 132 10.24 -2.45 -10.02
C MET A 132 10.46 -3.72 -9.20
N VAL A 133 11.71 -3.95 -8.78
CA VAL A 133 12.09 -5.06 -7.90
C VAL A 133 12.80 -4.51 -6.66
N LYS A 134 12.76 -5.28 -5.58
CA LYS A 134 13.51 -4.94 -4.36
C LYS A 134 14.81 -5.74 -4.34
N LYS A 135 15.94 -5.04 -4.39
CA LYS A 135 17.28 -5.64 -4.33
C LYS A 135 17.81 -5.60 -2.89
N PRO A 136 18.36 -6.70 -2.35
CA PRO A 136 19.00 -6.69 -1.04
C PRO A 136 20.12 -5.64 -0.93
N ASN A 137 20.36 -5.19 0.30
CA ASN A 137 21.47 -4.28 0.63
C ASN A 137 22.84 -4.93 0.35
N GLU A 138 23.67 -4.27 -0.47
CA GLU A 138 25.06 -4.69 -0.78
C GLU A 138 26.11 -3.88 -0.01
N ALA A 139 25.71 -2.96 0.88
CA ALA A 139 26.64 -2.13 1.66
C ALA A 139 27.43 -2.91 2.73
N GLU A 140 27.02 -4.14 3.02
CA GLU A 140 27.70 -5.03 3.97
C GLU A 140 28.19 -6.27 3.19
N GLU A 141 29.48 -6.62 3.33
CA GLU A 141 30.16 -7.71 2.57
C GLU A 141 29.55 -9.10 2.79
N ASP A 142 28.87 -9.27 3.93
CA ASP A 142 28.04 -10.42 4.26
C ASP A 142 26.61 -9.88 4.41
N PRO A 143 25.56 -10.52 3.86
CA PRO A 143 24.17 -10.22 4.19
C PRO A 143 23.91 -10.64 5.64
N SER A 144 24.58 -9.97 6.57
CA SER A 144 24.59 -10.36 7.96
C SER A 144 23.22 -10.06 8.52
N THR A 145 22.56 -11.09 9.01
CA THR A 145 21.33 -10.96 9.77
C THR A 145 21.51 -9.85 10.81
N LEU A 146 20.66 -8.83 10.76
CA LEU A 146 20.72 -7.67 11.64
C LEU A 146 20.90 -8.12 13.10
N LYS A 147 21.85 -7.51 13.81
CA LYS A 147 22.15 -7.86 15.21
C LYS A 147 21.22 -7.10 16.15
N TRP A 148 20.22 -7.82 16.64
CA TRP A 148 19.17 -7.23 17.45
C TRP A 148 19.52 -7.14 18.93
N SER A 149 19.15 -6.02 19.52
CA SER A 149 18.95 -5.83 20.95
C SER A 149 17.48 -5.61 21.23
N TRP A 150 17.03 -5.92 22.45
CA TRP A 150 15.62 -5.84 22.79
C TRP A 150 15.37 -5.45 24.24
N ARG A 151 14.14 -5.05 24.52
CA ARG A 151 13.59 -4.94 25.87
C ARG A 151 12.05 -5.00 25.85
N PRO A 152 11.41 -5.48 26.92
CA PRO A 152 9.95 -5.45 27.00
C PRO A 152 9.45 -4.04 27.28
N GLU A 153 8.25 -3.72 26.79
CA GLU A 153 7.47 -2.59 27.26
C GLU A 153 7.06 -2.85 28.72
N ASN A 154 7.37 -1.91 29.62
CA ASN A 154 7.05 -2.07 31.03
C ASN A 154 5.58 -1.70 31.27
N MET A 155 4.74 -2.69 31.56
CA MET A 155 3.30 -2.49 31.76
C MET A 155 2.82 -2.86 33.17
N ASP A 156 3.71 -3.30 34.06
CA ASP A 156 3.35 -3.91 35.35
C ASP A 156 2.52 -2.98 36.24
N ASN A 157 2.82 -1.68 36.23
CA ASN A 157 2.04 -0.68 36.97
C ASN A 157 0.57 -0.64 36.52
N PHE A 158 0.32 -0.80 35.22
CA PHE A 158 -1.02 -0.73 34.64
C PHE A 158 -1.75 -2.07 34.78
N LEU A 159 -1.03 -3.16 34.54
CA LEU A 159 -1.55 -4.53 34.54
C LEU A 159 -1.82 -5.07 35.96
N LEU A 160 -0.96 -4.76 36.93
CA LEU A 160 -1.03 -5.32 38.28
C LEU A 160 -1.62 -4.36 39.31
N ARG A 161 -1.36 -3.05 39.16
CA ARG A 161 -1.81 -2.06 40.15
C ARG A 161 -3.06 -1.31 39.72
N GLY A 162 -3.37 -1.27 38.42
CA GLY A 162 -4.52 -0.56 37.86
C GLY A 162 -4.47 0.94 38.17
N LYS A 163 -3.27 1.53 38.17
CA LYS A 163 -3.05 2.95 38.43
C LYS A 163 -2.69 3.66 37.14
N GLY A 164 -3.50 4.65 36.76
CA GLY A 164 -3.23 5.60 35.69
C GLY A 164 -3.01 7.02 36.21
N GLU A 165 -3.02 7.97 35.30
CA GLU A 165 -2.79 9.40 35.53
C GLU A 165 -4.06 10.11 36.02
N SER A 166 -5.23 9.64 35.58
CA SER A 166 -6.53 10.19 35.96
C SER A 166 -7.52 9.09 36.31
N THR A 167 -8.63 9.47 36.95
CA THR A 167 -9.73 8.55 37.28
C THR A 167 -11.09 9.21 37.12
N ASN A 168 -12.08 8.46 36.66
CA ASN A 168 -13.47 8.91 36.60
C ASN A 168 -14.44 7.73 36.84
N THR A 169 -15.70 8.01 37.15
CA THR A 169 -16.77 7.01 37.33
C THR A 169 -17.61 6.78 36.06
N GLN A 170 -17.25 7.45 34.97
CA GLN A 170 -17.82 7.25 33.63
C GLN A 170 -16.74 6.74 32.66
N LEU A 171 -17.19 6.05 31.61
CA LEU A 171 -16.37 5.66 30.47
C LEU A 171 -16.28 6.84 29.51
N PHE A 172 -15.05 7.20 29.11
CA PHE A 172 -14.82 8.25 28.13
C PHE A 172 -14.35 7.69 26.79
N ASP A 173 -14.71 8.41 25.73
CA ASP A 173 -14.16 8.24 24.39
C ASP A 173 -12.64 8.46 24.37
N GLN A 174 -11.93 7.71 23.53
CA GLN A 174 -10.48 7.78 23.44
C GLN A 174 -9.99 9.17 23.01
N LYS A 175 -10.69 9.83 22.09
CA LYS A 175 -10.31 11.17 21.59
C LYS A 175 -10.35 12.19 22.73
N VAL A 176 -11.35 12.09 23.62
CA VAL A 176 -11.50 13.00 24.76
C VAL A 176 -10.34 12.87 25.75
N VAL A 177 -9.89 11.64 26.03
CA VAL A 177 -8.84 11.40 27.04
C VAL A 177 -7.43 11.58 26.46
N SER A 178 -7.19 11.04 25.27
CA SER A 178 -5.84 11.05 24.67
C SER A 178 -5.53 12.33 23.91
N ASN A 179 -6.55 13.07 23.44
CA ASN A 179 -6.42 14.17 22.49
C ASN A 179 -5.50 13.82 21.31
N ASP A 180 -5.64 12.57 20.83
CA ASP A 180 -4.77 11.94 19.83
C ASP A 180 -3.28 11.93 20.17
N GLN A 181 -2.81 12.33 21.36
CA GLN A 181 -1.36 12.38 21.68
C GLN A 181 -0.66 11.01 21.56
N SER A 182 -1.42 9.92 21.64
CA SER A 182 -0.95 8.57 21.39
C SER A 182 -2.06 7.73 20.79
N ASP A 183 -1.68 6.77 19.94
CA ASP A 183 -2.60 5.73 19.46
C ASP A 183 -3.12 4.87 20.62
N TYR A 184 -2.39 4.79 21.74
CA TYR A 184 -2.65 3.88 22.86
C TYR A 184 -3.36 4.57 24.01
N LEU A 185 -4.41 3.94 24.55
CA LEU A 185 -5.08 4.38 25.78
C LEU A 185 -5.42 3.16 26.67
N TRP A 186 -5.03 3.24 27.94
CA TRP A 186 -5.36 2.25 28.96
C TRP A 186 -6.63 2.63 29.72
N TYR A 187 -7.56 1.69 29.85
CA TYR A 187 -8.74 1.73 30.74
C TYR A 187 -8.56 0.67 31.80
N MET A 188 -8.51 1.08 33.07
CA MET A 188 -8.27 0.17 34.17
C MET A 188 -9.33 0.30 35.24
N THR A 189 -9.86 -0.81 35.72
CA THR A 189 -10.75 -0.81 36.88
C THR A 189 -10.41 -1.96 37.82
N THR A 190 -11.01 -1.92 39.01
CA THR A 190 -10.91 -2.99 39.99
C THR A 190 -12.29 -3.55 40.29
N ALA A 191 -12.43 -4.86 40.15
CA ALA A 191 -13.59 -5.61 40.59
C ALA A 191 -13.26 -6.35 41.89
N LYS A 192 -14.05 -6.13 42.95
CA LYS A 192 -13.94 -6.88 44.21
C LYS A 192 -14.99 -7.99 44.24
N PHE A 193 -14.55 -9.21 44.54
CA PHE A 193 -15.43 -10.36 44.79
C PHE A 193 -15.32 -10.80 46.25
N ARG A 194 -16.45 -10.96 46.92
CA ARG A 194 -16.49 -11.49 48.30
C ARG A 194 -16.40 -13.03 48.26
N LYS A 195 -15.98 -13.68 49.35
CA LYS A 195 -15.91 -15.16 49.39
C LYS A 195 -17.24 -15.86 49.14
N ARG A 196 -18.37 -15.20 49.45
CA ARG A 196 -19.75 -15.68 49.23
C ARG A 196 -20.41 -15.09 47.98
N ASP A 197 -19.63 -14.42 47.13
CA ASP A 197 -20.17 -13.79 45.92
C ASP A 197 -20.67 -14.88 44.98
N PRO A 198 -21.91 -14.82 44.45
CA PRO A 198 -22.50 -15.89 43.65
C PRO A 198 -21.74 -16.18 42.35
N PHE A 199 -20.74 -15.39 42.00
CA PHE A 199 -19.84 -15.57 40.86
C PHE A 199 -18.62 -16.46 41.15
N LEU A 200 -18.25 -16.63 42.43
CA LEU A 200 -16.99 -17.31 42.79
C LEU A 200 -17.08 -18.83 42.50
N GLY A 201 -16.13 -19.36 41.73
CA GLY A 201 -16.10 -20.78 41.34
C GLY A 201 -16.93 -21.14 40.10
N LYS A 202 -17.58 -20.16 39.47
CA LYS A 202 -18.35 -20.34 38.22
C LYS A 202 -17.54 -19.98 36.98
N ASN A 203 -18.05 -20.40 35.83
CA ASN A 203 -17.54 -19.94 34.53
C ASN A 203 -17.89 -18.45 34.37
N MET A 204 -16.87 -17.62 34.26
CA MET A 204 -16.98 -16.17 34.15
C MET A 204 -16.33 -15.69 32.86
N SER A 205 -16.97 -14.75 32.18
CA SER A 205 -16.41 -14.04 31.04
C SER A 205 -16.44 -12.52 31.28
N LEU A 206 -15.54 -11.81 30.61
CA LEU A 206 -15.58 -10.35 30.53
C LEU A 206 -16.17 -9.96 29.17
N ARG A 207 -17.26 -9.20 29.19
CA ARG A 207 -17.91 -8.63 28.01
C ARG A 207 -17.62 -7.13 27.92
N VAL A 208 -17.18 -6.68 26.75
CA VAL A 208 -16.84 -5.28 26.45
C VAL A 208 -17.52 -4.88 25.15
N ASN A 209 -18.41 -3.90 25.19
CA ASN A 209 -18.93 -3.24 23.99
C ASN A 209 -18.00 -2.07 23.62
N SER A 210 -17.50 -2.08 22.39
CA SER A 210 -16.40 -1.21 21.96
C SER A 210 -16.58 -0.74 20.52
N THR A 211 -16.04 0.46 20.26
CA THR A 211 -15.75 0.99 18.93
C THR A 211 -14.25 1.15 18.69
N ALA A 212 -13.40 0.50 19.49
CA ALA A 212 -11.96 0.61 19.39
C ALA A 212 -11.46 -0.10 18.13
N HIS A 213 -10.50 0.49 17.43
CA HIS A 213 -9.94 -0.15 16.24
C HIS A 213 -9.24 -1.45 16.62
N VAL A 214 -8.43 -1.44 17.67
CA VAL A 214 -7.90 -2.66 18.30
C VAL A 214 -8.14 -2.60 19.81
N LEU A 215 -8.52 -3.73 20.39
CA LEU A 215 -8.73 -3.94 21.82
C LEU A 215 -7.87 -5.11 22.30
N ARG A 216 -7.16 -4.92 23.42
CA ARG A 216 -6.44 -5.97 24.14
C ARG A 216 -6.89 -5.99 25.59
N VAL A 217 -7.16 -7.19 26.11
CA VAL A 217 -7.83 -7.37 27.39
C VAL A 217 -6.97 -8.18 28.34
N PHE A 218 -6.78 -7.64 29.55
CA PHE A 218 -6.00 -8.25 30.61
C PHE A 218 -6.81 -8.33 31.90
N VAL A 219 -6.68 -9.46 32.60
CA VAL A 219 -7.26 -9.68 33.94
C VAL A 219 -6.16 -10.16 34.87
N ASN A 220 -5.94 -9.44 35.97
CA ASN A 220 -4.89 -9.70 36.95
C ASN A 220 -3.49 -9.82 36.31
N GLY A 221 -3.22 -8.99 35.31
CA GLY A 221 -1.98 -8.98 34.53
C GLY A 221 -1.82 -10.09 33.49
N LYS A 222 -2.79 -11.01 33.37
CA LYS A 222 -2.80 -12.03 32.33
C LYS A 222 -3.62 -11.55 31.13
N HIS A 223 -3.04 -11.64 29.92
CA HIS A 223 -3.78 -11.43 28.66
C HIS A 223 -4.83 -12.53 28.47
N ILE A 224 -6.08 -12.14 28.19
CA ILE A 224 -7.20 -13.08 27.96
C ILE A 224 -7.71 -13.08 26.53
N GLY A 225 -7.36 -12.05 25.74
CA GLY A 225 -7.74 -11.97 24.33
C GLY A 225 -7.60 -10.57 23.76
N ASN A 226 -7.70 -10.51 22.44
CA ASN A 226 -7.70 -9.29 21.65
C ASN A 226 -8.81 -9.34 20.59
N GLN A 227 -9.19 -8.17 20.09
CA GLN A 227 -10.10 -7.98 18.96
C GLN A 227 -9.58 -6.82 18.12
N HIS A 228 -9.75 -6.87 16.82
CA HIS A 228 -9.65 -5.69 15.97
C HIS A 228 -10.89 -5.58 15.10
N ALA A 229 -11.22 -4.36 14.69
CA ALA A 229 -12.32 -4.09 13.78
C ALA A 229 -11.94 -4.48 12.35
N GLU A 230 -12.86 -5.14 11.65
CA GLU A 230 -12.66 -5.61 10.28
C GLU A 230 -13.73 -5.00 9.35
N ASN A 231 -13.41 -4.84 8.07
CA ASN A 231 -14.36 -4.47 7.01
C ASN A 231 -15.15 -3.18 7.29
N GLY A 232 -14.51 -2.18 7.92
CA GLY A 232 -15.14 -0.91 8.28
C GLY A 232 -16.23 -1.00 9.37
N LYS A 233 -16.41 -2.18 10.00
CA LYS A 233 -17.39 -2.39 11.08
C LYS A 233 -16.72 -2.17 12.43
N PHE A 234 -16.73 -0.92 12.89
CA PHE A 234 -16.04 -0.54 14.12
C PHE A 234 -16.78 -0.91 15.41
N HIS A 235 -18.10 -1.10 15.36
CA HIS A 235 -18.89 -1.49 16.54
C HIS A 235 -18.93 -3.01 16.72
N TYR A 236 -18.48 -3.51 17.87
CA TYR A 236 -18.50 -4.94 18.20
C TYR A 236 -18.60 -5.21 19.70
N ILE A 237 -18.96 -6.46 20.04
CA ILE A 237 -18.97 -6.98 21.41
C ILE A 237 -17.86 -8.02 21.54
N PHE A 238 -16.86 -7.71 22.36
CA PHE A 238 -15.85 -8.69 22.77
C PHE A 238 -16.35 -9.44 24.01
N GLU A 239 -16.29 -10.78 23.99
CA GLU A 239 -16.52 -11.59 25.18
C GLU A 239 -15.54 -12.77 25.24
N LYS A 240 -14.79 -12.88 26.35
CA LYS A 240 -13.87 -14.00 26.60
C LYS A 240 -13.89 -14.45 28.05
N ASP A 241 -13.67 -15.75 28.25
CA ASP A 241 -13.54 -16.34 29.58
C ASP A 241 -12.36 -15.74 30.36
N ALA A 242 -12.60 -15.47 31.63
CA ALA A 242 -11.66 -14.82 32.51
C ALA A 242 -11.68 -15.43 33.91
N LYS A 243 -10.49 -15.61 34.49
CA LYS A 243 -10.34 -16.12 35.86
C LYS A 243 -10.28 -14.96 36.85
N PHE A 244 -11.31 -14.87 37.70
CA PHE A 244 -11.36 -13.93 38.81
C PHE A 244 -11.09 -14.66 40.14
N LYS A 245 -10.32 -14.03 41.01
CA LYS A 245 -10.02 -14.54 42.37
C LYS A 245 -10.90 -13.87 43.42
N SER A 246 -11.00 -14.47 44.60
CA SER A 246 -11.57 -13.79 45.77
C SER A 246 -10.78 -12.51 46.07
N GLY A 247 -11.48 -11.46 46.47
CA GLY A 247 -10.87 -10.16 46.78
C GLY A 247 -10.68 -9.30 45.54
N ARG A 248 -9.53 -8.63 45.46
CA ARG A 248 -9.24 -7.60 44.45
C ARG A 248 -8.83 -8.23 43.12
N ASN A 249 -9.53 -7.86 42.05
CA ASN A 249 -9.17 -8.19 40.67
C ASN A 249 -8.97 -6.91 39.86
N VAL A 250 -7.88 -6.85 39.11
CA VAL A 250 -7.58 -5.73 38.21
C VAL A 250 -7.96 -6.12 36.80
N ILE A 251 -8.73 -5.26 36.13
CA ILE A 251 -9.09 -5.40 34.72
C ILE A 251 -8.43 -4.23 34.01
N SER A 252 -7.63 -4.53 32.99
CA SER A 252 -6.92 -3.53 32.20
C SER A 252 -7.22 -3.78 30.72
N LEU A 253 -7.73 -2.76 30.05
CA LEU A 253 -8.06 -2.77 28.63
C LEU A 253 -7.12 -1.78 27.96
N LEU A 254 -6.39 -2.24 26.95
CA LEU A 254 -5.59 -1.38 26.08
C LEU A 254 -6.33 -1.25 24.76
N ILE A 255 -6.75 -0.03 24.44
CA ILE A 255 -7.33 0.28 23.13
C ILE A 255 -6.33 1.05 22.28
N ILE A 256 -6.41 0.84 20.97
CA ILE A 256 -5.47 1.39 20.01
C ILE A 256 -6.26 1.98 18.84
N THR A 257 -5.98 3.24 18.48
CA THR A 257 -6.42 3.83 17.21
C THR A 257 -5.42 3.49 16.11
N VAL A 258 -5.92 3.48 14.87
CA VAL A 258 -5.14 3.18 13.66
C VAL A 258 -5.47 4.28 12.65
N GLY A 259 -5.14 5.52 13.02
CA GLY A 259 -5.69 6.73 12.41
C GLY A 259 -7.14 7.00 12.81
N LEU A 260 -7.60 8.24 12.63
CA LEU A 260 -8.98 8.68 12.92
C LEU A 260 -9.73 8.92 11.61
N GLN A 261 -11.06 8.79 11.65
CA GLN A 261 -11.93 9.01 10.50
C GLN A 261 -11.73 10.40 9.89
N ASN A 262 -11.62 10.44 8.56
CA ASN A 262 -11.27 11.64 7.80
C ASN A 262 -12.33 12.03 6.74
N TYR A 263 -13.42 11.27 6.62
CA TYR A 263 -14.48 11.50 5.63
C TYR A 263 -15.84 10.98 6.13
N GLY A 264 -16.93 11.59 5.66
CA GLY A 264 -18.32 11.26 6.01
C GLY A 264 -19.04 12.38 6.77
N ALA A 265 -20.37 12.35 6.83
CA ALA A 265 -21.11 13.34 7.61
C ALA A 265 -20.82 13.18 9.11
N PHE A 266 -20.50 14.28 9.79
CA PHE A 266 -20.23 14.33 11.24
C PHE A 266 -19.16 13.34 11.73
N PHE A 267 -18.14 13.07 10.91
CA PHE A 267 -17.10 12.10 11.24
C PHE A 267 -16.34 12.46 12.52
N GLU A 268 -16.27 13.75 12.87
CA GLU A 268 -15.66 14.24 14.12
C GLU A 268 -16.42 13.79 15.37
N SER A 269 -17.72 13.52 15.23
CA SER A 269 -18.61 13.09 16.30
C SER A 269 -18.65 11.56 16.48
N VAL A 270 -18.02 10.79 15.59
CA VAL A 270 -18.03 9.32 15.64
C VAL A 270 -17.22 8.81 16.85
N PRO A 271 -17.81 7.97 17.71
CA PRO A 271 -17.15 7.52 18.92
C PRO A 271 -16.03 6.52 18.61
N VAL A 272 -14.88 6.67 19.29
CA VAL A 272 -13.70 5.80 19.17
C VAL A 272 -13.29 5.32 20.56
N GLY A 273 -13.12 4.01 20.70
CA GLY A 273 -12.64 3.39 21.93
C GLY A 273 -13.71 2.56 22.65
N ILE A 274 -13.93 2.82 23.93
CA ILE A 274 -14.89 2.05 24.73
C ILE A 274 -16.14 2.88 24.97
N THR A 275 -17.21 2.55 24.24
CA THR A 275 -18.53 3.17 24.40
C THR A 275 -19.35 2.53 25.53
N GLY A 276 -18.93 1.36 26.01
CA GLY A 276 -19.68 0.59 27.00
C GLY A 276 -20.96 -0.03 26.43
N PRO A 277 -21.66 -0.88 27.21
CA PRO A 277 -21.32 -1.26 28.59
C PRO A 277 -20.14 -2.24 28.69
N ILE A 278 -19.55 -2.32 29.89
CA ILE A 278 -18.57 -3.36 30.26
C ILE A 278 -19.17 -4.18 31.39
N SER A 279 -19.14 -5.51 31.28
CA SER A 279 -19.74 -6.37 32.31
C SER A 279 -18.97 -7.67 32.51
N ILE A 280 -19.02 -8.21 33.73
CA ILE A 280 -18.63 -9.59 34.02
C ILE A 280 -19.89 -10.45 33.96
N ILE A 281 -19.85 -11.50 33.14
CA ILE A 281 -20.95 -12.46 32.99
C ILE A 281 -20.58 -13.74 33.73
N GLY A 282 -21.38 -14.12 34.71
CA GLY A 282 -21.27 -15.42 35.40
C GLY A 282 -22.36 -16.36 34.93
N ARG A 283 -22.01 -17.59 34.53
CA ARG A 283 -22.97 -18.62 34.08
C ARG A 283 -22.99 -19.80 35.04
N ASN A 284 -24.20 -20.27 35.37
CA ASN A 284 -24.43 -21.44 36.22
C ASN A 284 -25.64 -22.25 35.72
N GLY A 285 -25.40 -23.25 34.88
CA GLY A 285 -26.49 -23.88 34.13
C GLY A 285 -27.20 -22.84 33.28
N ASP A 286 -28.52 -22.70 33.46
CA ASP A 286 -29.36 -21.73 32.75
C ASP A 286 -29.35 -20.32 33.38
N GLU A 287 -28.79 -20.17 34.59
CA GLU A 287 -28.72 -18.86 35.25
C GLU A 287 -27.55 -18.03 34.73
N THR A 288 -27.84 -16.78 34.35
CA THR A 288 -26.84 -15.77 33.99
C THR A 288 -26.89 -14.62 34.97
N ILE A 289 -25.75 -14.34 35.62
CA ILE A 289 -25.59 -13.21 36.53
C ILE A 289 -24.70 -12.18 35.83
N VAL A 290 -25.16 -10.93 35.76
CA VAL A 290 -24.43 -9.83 35.11
C VAL A 290 -23.97 -8.83 36.17
N LYS A 291 -22.67 -8.56 36.22
CA LYS A 291 -22.09 -7.50 37.04
C LYS A 291 -21.61 -6.38 36.11
N ASP A 292 -22.38 -5.31 36.04
CA ASP A 292 -22.04 -4.12 35.26
C ASP A 292 -20.89 -3.36 35.92
N LEU A 293 -19.88 -3.03 35.11
CA LEU A 293 -18.68 -2.27 35.49
C LEU A 293 -18.67 -0.86 34.88
N SER A 294 -19.69 -0.49 34.10
CA SER A 294 -19.69 0.76 33.32
C SER A 294 -19.61 2.01 34.21
N SER A 295 -20.25 1.98 35.38
CA SER A 295 -20.22 3.06 36.38
C SER A 295 -19.15 2.87 37.47
N HIS A 296 -18.23 1.91 37.32
CA HIS A 296 -17.11 1.77 38.23
C HIS A 296 -16.16 2.97 38.13
N LYS A 297 -15.32 3.14 39.15
CA LYS A 297 -14.15 4.01 39.04
C LYS A 297 -13.15 3.39 38.04
N TRP A 298 -12.99 4.03 36.90
CA TRP A 298 -12.01 3.74 35.87
C TRP A 298 -10.81 4.67 36.00
N SER A 299 -9.62 4.13 35.79
CA SER A 299 -8.36 4.86 35.74
C SER A 299 -7.80 4.82 34.32
N TYR A 300 -7.28 5.95 33.87
CA TYR A 300 -6.85 6.14 32.50
C TYR A 300 -5.35 6.44 32.43
N LYS A 301 -4.70 5.93 31.39
CA LYS A 301 -3.33 6.33 31.02
C LYS A 301 -3.21 6.45 29.51
N THR A 302 -2.80 7.63 29.05
CA THR A 302 -2.47 7.86 27.64
C THR A 302 -1.07 7.33 27.35
N GLY A 303 -0.92 6.66 26.21
CA GLY A 303 0.37 6.18 25.70
C GLY A 303 0.99 4.99 26.42
N LEU A 304 2.21 4.68 25.99
CA LEU A 304 3.06 3.61 26.53
C LEU A 304 4.36 4.23 27.10
N ASN A 305 4.94 3.58 28.10
CA ASN A 305 6.15 4.06 28.76
C ASN A 305 7.32 4.16 27.79
N GLY A 306 7.44 3.25 26.81
CA GLY A 306 8.51 3.32 25.82
C GLY A 306 8.48 4.59 24.95
N PHE A 307 7.29 5.10 24.65
CA PHE A 307 7.14 6.36 23.90
C PHE A 307 7.50 7.57 24.78
N GLU A 308 7.05 7.59 26.04
CA GLU A 308 7.38 8.65 27.01
C GLU A 308 8.87 8.74 27.30
N ASN A 309 9.52 7.59 27.45
CA ASN A 309 10.97 7.48 27.64
C ASN A 309 11.76 7.64 26.33
N LYS A 310 11.07 7.90 25.22
CA LYS A 310 11.66 8.17 23.90
C LYS A 310 12.68 7.10 23.47
N LEU A 311 12.31 5.82 23.61
CA LEU A 311 13.20 4.69 23.30
C LEU A 311 13.63 4.61 21.84
N PHE A 312 12.89 5.28 20.96
CA PHE A 312 13.20 5.45 19.54
C PHE A 312 14.38 6.39 19.26
N LYS A 313 14.86 7.18 20.24
CA LYS A 313 16.03 8.03 20.05
C LYS A 313 17.34 7.23 20.03
N THR A 314 18.28 7.67 19.21
CA THR A 314 19.61 7.07 19.06
C THR A 314 20.37 7.00 20.40
N GLU A 315 20.38 8.11 21.15
CA GLU A 315 21.02 8.27 22.46
C GLU A 315 20.03 8.13 23.63
N SER A 316 19.31 7.01 23.72
CA SER A 316 18.50 6.74 24.92
C SER A 316 19.36 6.11 26.02
N PRO A 317 19.39 6.65 27.25
CA PRO A 317 20.14 6.08 28.39
C PRO A 317 19.56 4.76 28.92
N SER A 318 18.65 4.13 28.17
CA SER A 318 17.94 2.91 28.55
C SER A 318 18.79 1.66 28.35
N LYS A 319 18.67 0.69 29.26
CA LYS A 319 19.34 -0.63 29.14
C LYS A 319 18.62 -1.50 28.11
N TRP A 320 19.37 -2.03 27.13
CA TRP A 320 18.92 -3.00 26.14
C TRP A 320 19.62 -4.35 26.36
N SER A 321 18.92 -5.45 26.10
CA SER A 321 19.49 -6.81 26.17
C SER A 321 19.89 -7.29 24.78
N PHE A 322 21.11 -7.81 24.65
CA PHE A 322 21.57 -8.51 23.45
C PHE A 322 21.41 -10.04 23.56
N GLN A 323 21.08 -10.53 24.75
CA GLN A 323 20.93 -11.95 25.03
C GLN A 323 19.50 -12.40 24.75
N SER A 324 19.37 -13.58 24.15
CA SER A 324 18.10 -14.30 23.94
C SER A 324 16.99 -13.39 23.39
N VAL A 325 17.23 -12.79 22.22
CA VAL A 325 16.24 -11.95 21.54
C VAL A 325 14.95 -12.77 21.36
N PRO A 326 13.83 -12.35 21.97
CA PRO A 326 12.62 -13.14 21.98
C PRO A 326 11.98 -13.09 20.59
N LEU A 327 11.40 -14.22 20.19
CA LEU A 327 10.53 -14.29 19.03
C LEU A 327 9.08 -14.29 19.49
N ASN A 328 8.19 -13.65 18.74
CA ASN A 328 6.74 -13.65 18.99
C ASN A 328 6.32 -13.14 20.37
N ARG A 329 7.15 -12.33 21.02
CA ARG A 329 6.80 -11.66 22.27
C ARG A 329 6.07 -10.34 21.98
N THR A 330 4.84 -10.23 22.47
CA THR A 330 4.05 -8.99 22.36
C THR A 330 4.65 -7.84 23.17
N MET A 331 4.35 -6.61 22.75
CA MET A 331 4.73 -5.38 23.45
C MET A 331 6.25 -5.32 23.72
N THR A 332 7.03 -5.47 22.65
CA THR A 332 8.50 -5.56 22.70
C THR A 332 9.12 -4.45 21.89
N TRP A 333 10.20 -3.86 22.40
CA TRP A 333 11.05 -2.96 21.62
C TRP A 333 12.25 -3.71 21.09
N TYR A 334 12.56 -3.53 19.81
CA TYR A 334 13.76 -4.03 19.16
C TYR A 334 14.60 -2.86 18.65
N LYS A 335 15.92 -2.99 18.70
CA LYS A 335 16.88 -2.01 18.18
C LYS A 335 18.05 -2.73 17.51
N THR A 336 18.43 -2.28 16.32
CA THR A 336 19.60 -2.75 15.58
C THR A 336 20.33 -1.58 14.91
N THR A 337 21.56 -1.82 14.50
CA THR A 337 22.34 -0.93 13.64
C THR A 337 22.49 -1.51 12.24
N PHE A 338 22.70 -0.67 11.24
CA PHE A 338 22.91 -1.08 9.84
C PHE A 338 23.68 0.00 9.05
N LYS A 339 24.35 -0.39 7.96
CA LYS A 339 24.91 0.55 6.99
C LYS A 339 23.87 1.02 5.96
N ALA A 340 23.93 2.29 5.59
CA ALA A 340 23.07 2.83 4.54
C ALA A 340 23.31 2.07 3.21
N PRO A 341 22.27 1.64 2.50
CA PRO A 341 22.45 1.00 1.20
C PRO A 341 23.23 1.88 0.23
N LEU A 342 24.00 1.26 -0.67
CA LEU A 342 24.81 2.00 -1.65
C LEU A 342 23.93 2.72 -2.69
N GLY A 343 24.54 3.67 -3.40
CA GLY A 343 23.92 4.39 -4.52
C GLY A 343 22.79 5.35 -4.10
N ASN A 344 21.95 5.70 -5.08
CA ASN A 344 20.90 6.73 -4.93
C ASN A 344 19.48 6.16 -5.06
N ASP A 345 19.34 4.84 -5.26
CA ASP A 345 18.05 4.19 -5.44
C ASP A 345 17.19 4.30 -4.16
N PRO A 346 15.85 4.42 -4.23
CA PRO A 346 15.03 4.55 -3.04
C PRO A 346 15.16 3.35 -2.09
N VAL A 347 15.13 3.61 -0.78
CA VAL A 347 15.34 2.59 0.25
C VAL A 347 14.03 2.20 0.90
N VAL A 348 13.86 0.90 1.13
CA VAL A 348 12.78 0.34 1.92
C VAL A 348 13.32 -0.58 3.00
N VAL A 349 12.57 -0.74 4.08
CA VAL A 349 12.76 -1.84 5.01
C VAL A 349 11.64 -2.87 4.79
N ASP A 350 12.03 -4.12 4.55
CA ASP A 350 11.14 -5.26 4.52
C ASP A 350 10.86 -5.69 5.98
N LEU A 351 9.64 -5.47 6.44
CA LEU A 351 9.23 -5.81 7.80
C LEU A 351 8.48 -7.15 7.85
N LEU A 352 8.57 -7.98 6.80
CA LEU A 352 8.02 -9.33 6.81
C LEU A 352 8.50 -10.13 8.04
N GLY A 353 7.60 -10.91 8.62
CA GLY A 353 7.86 -11.67 9.85
C GLY A 353 7.49 -10.94 11.13
N LEU A 354 7.27 -9.63 11.07
CA LEU A 354 6.73 -8.84 12.17
C LEU A 354 5.19 -8.85 12.19
N GLY A 355 4.64 -8.36 13.30
CA GLY A 355 3.20 -8.32 13.55
C GLY A 355 2.60 -6.97 13.19
N LYS A 356 2.57 -6.07 14.17
CA LYS A 356 2.04 -4.70 14.07
C LYS A 356 2.86 -3.80 14.96
N GLY A 357 3.10 -2.56 14.55
CA GLY A 357 3.87 -1.65 15.39
C GLY A 357 4.19 -0.32 14.75
N THR A 358 5.30 0.26 15.20
CA THR A 358 5.82 1.54 14.70
C THR A 358 7.34 1.43 14.55
N ALA A 359 7.88 2.04 13.51
CA ALA A 359 9.31 1.95 13.18
C ALA A 359 9.95 3.34 13.12
N TRP A 360 11.22 3.42 13.52
CA TRP A 360 12.02 4.63 13.45
C TRP A 360 13.40 4.35 12.87
N VAL A 361 13.85 5.22 11.97
CA VAL A 361 15.22 5.23 11.45
C VAL A 361 15.91 6.50 11.93
N ASN A 362 16.98 6.35 12.70
CA ASN A 362 17.72 7.45 13.33
C ASN A 362 16.80 8.42 14.13
N GLY A 363 15.76 7.87 14.76
CA GLY A 363 14.77 8.63 15.53
C GLY A 363 13.64 9.26 14.70
N ASN A 364 13.70 9.20 13.37
CA ASN A 364 12.61 9.65 12.49
C ASN A 364 11.55 8.55 12.37
N ASN A 365 10.28 8.88 12.63
CA ASN A 365 9.18 7.91 12.57
C ASN A 365 8.79 7.62 11.11
N ILE A 366 9.10 6.41 10.65
CA ILE A 366 8.80 5.97 9.27
C ILE A 366 7.37 5.43 9.11
N GLY A 367 6.56 5.46 10.17
CA GLY A 367 5.15 5.13 10.15
C GLY A 367 4.77 3.89 10.95
N ARG A 368 3.49 3.54 10.86
CA ARG A 368 2.94 2.31 11.43
C ARG A 368 3.23 1.15 10.48
N TYR A 369 3.61 0.00 11.03
CA TYR A 369 3.69 -1.23 10.25
C TYR A 369 2.64 -2.22 10.69
N TRP A 370 2.10 -2.99 9.75
CA TRP A 370 1.19 -4.10 10.02
C TRP A 370 1.25 -5.21 8.95
N PRO A 371 2.43 -5.81 8.68
CA PRO A 371 2.59 -6.84 7.66
C PRO A 371 1.85 -8.15 8.01
N ALA A 372 1.47 -8.38 9.27
CA ALA A 372 0.59 -9.49 9.64
C ALA A 372 -0.89 -9.28 9.26
N PHE A 373 -1.29 -8.07 8.84
CA PHE A 373 -2.61 -7.85 8.25
C PHE A 373 -2.55 -8.28 6.78
N ILE A 374 -3.08 -9.47 6.52
CA ILE A 374 -3.16 -10.07 5.18
C ILE A 374 -4.41 -9.54 4.46
N SER A 375 -4.24 -9.14 3.20
CA SER A 375 -5.34 -8.73 2.34
C SER A 375 -6.28 -9.91 2.04
N SER A 376 -7.51 -9.61 1.65
CA SER A 376 -8.45 -10.63 1.15
C SER A 376 -7.79 -11.44 0.03
N SER A 377 -7.99 -12.75 0.02
CA SER A 377 -7.64 -13.62 -1.11
C SER A 377 -8.54 -13.38 -2.32
N ASP A 378 -9.73 -12.85 -2.09
CA ASP A 378 -10.75 -12.57 -3.09
C ASP A 378 -10.64 -11.13 -3.57
N GLY A 379 -11.03 -10.87 -4.83
CA GLY A 379 -11.10 -9.53 -5.43
C GLY A 379 -10.06 -9.29 -6.52
N CYS A 380 -8.91 -9.96 -6.46
CA CYS A 380 -7.91 -9.87 -7.53
C CYS A 380 -8.29 -10.77 -8.72
N SER A 381 -8.29 -10.18 -9.90
CA SER A 381 -8.43 -10.90 -11.17
C SER A 381 -7.05 -11.10 -11.80
N ALA A 382 -6.81 -12.28 -12.38
CA ALA A 382 -5.62 -12.53 -13.20
C ALA A 382 -5.59 -11.64 -14.48
N LYS A 383 -6.74 -11.08 -14.87
CA LYS A 383 -6.87 -10.18 -16.03
C LYS A 383 -7.59 -8.89 -15.62
N CYS A 384 -6.90 -7.76 -15.74
CA CYS A 384 -7.47 -6.42 -15.69
C CYS A 384 -7.52 -5.86 -17.12
N ASN A 385 -8.64 -5.23 -17.48
CA ASN A 385 -8.83 -4.63 -18.80
C ASN A 385 -9.16 -3.13 -18.65
N TYR A 386 -8.49 -2.29 -19.44
CA TYR A 386 -8.71 -0.84 -19.45
C TYR A 386 -10.11 -0.46 -19.96
N ARG A 387 -10.75 -1.32 -20.76
CA ARG A 387 -12.04 -1.05 -21.39
C ARG A 387 -13.18 -1.06 -20.38
N GLY A 388 -14.15 -0.18 -20.62
CA GLY A 388 -15.35 0.01 -19.79
C GLY A 388 -15.10 0.83 -18.53
N ALA A 389 -16.20 1.18 -17.85
CA ALA A 389 -16.17 2.01 -16.66
C ALA A 389 -15.17 1.48 -15.61
N TYR A 390 -14.43 2.40 -14.97
CA TYR A 390 -13.49 2.07 -13.90
C TYR A 390 -14.16 2.23 -12.53
N TYR A 391 -13.83 1.33 -11.61
CA TYR A 391 -14.16 1.40 -10.19
C TYR A 391 -12.98 0.81 -9.39
N ALA A 392 -12.87 1.14 -8.10
CA ALA A 392 -11.66 0.88 -7.31
C ALA A 392 -11.28 -0.60 -7.23
N GLU A 393 -12.27 -1.48 -7.26
CA GLU A 393 -12.09 -2.93 -7.14
C GLU A 393 -11.73 -3.61 -8.48
N LYS A 394 -11.80 -2.90 -9.62
CA LYS A 394 -11.68 -3.50 -10.96
C LYS A 394 -10.33 -4.16 -11.23
N CYS A 395 -9.25 -3.60 -10.70
CA CYS A 395 -7.87 -4.00 -11.00
C CYS A 395 -7.03 -4.15 -9.72
N GLN A 396 -7.62 -4.75 -8.68
CA GLN A 396 -6.90 -5.05 -7.44
C GLN A 396 -5.76 -6.04 -7.65
N THR A 397 -4.69 -5.85 -6.90
CA THR A 397 -3.51 -6.71 -6.88
C THR A 397 -3.12 -7.03 -5.43
N ASN A 398 -2.15 -7.94 -5.25
CA ASN A 398 -1.59 -8.28 -3.93
C ASN A 398 -2.62 -8.91 -2.96
N CYS A 399 -3.57 -9.69 -3.46
CA CYS A 399 -4.52 -10.48 -2.67
C CYS A 399 -3.83 -11.67 -1.97
N GLY A 400 -4.21 -11.96 -0.73
CA GLY A 400 -3.62 -13.04 0.07
C GLY A 400 -2.21 -12.74 0.61
N GLU A 401 -1.71 -11.53 0.37
CA GLU A 401 -0.39 -11.06 0.81
C GLU A 401 -0.53 -10.00 1.92
N PRO A 402 0.55 -9.65 2.65
CA PRO A 402 0.53 -8.50 3.53
C PRO A 402 0.00 -7.24 2.82
N THR A 403 -0.99 -6.58 3.43
CA THR A 403 -1.55 -5.30 2.95
C THR A 403 -0.47 -4.26 2.69
N GLN A 404 0.60 -4.27 3.49
CA GLN A 404 1.85 -3.59 3.22
C GLN A 404 3.03 -4.36 3.82
N ARG A 405 4.00 -4.72 2.98
CA ARG A 405 5.24 -5.41 3.38
C ARG A 405 6.45 -4.49 3.48
N TRP A 406 6.63 -3.61 2.50
CA TRP A 406 7.76 -2.71 2.40
C TRP A 406 7.41 -1.32 2.94
N TYR A 407 8.28 -0.78 3.78
CA TYR A 407 8.09 0.51 4.42
C TYR A 407 9.19 1.46 3.95
N HIS A 408 8.79 2.62 3.41
CA HIS A 408 9.70 3.60 2.84
C HIS A 408 10.63 4.18 3.91
N VAL A 409 11.93 4.20 3.60
CA VAL A 409 12.95 4.89 4.38
C VAL A 409 13.56 6.00 3.51
N PRO A 410 13.20 7.27 3.72
CA PRO A 410 13.78 8.38 2.97
C PRO A 410 15.31 8.36 3.08
N ARG A 411 15.99 8.50 1.94
CA ARG A 411 17.46 8.58 1.89
C ARG A 411 18.01 9.68 2.81
N SER A 412 17.27 10.79 2.95
CA SER A 412 17.62 11.90 3.84
C SER A 412 17.55 11.58 5.34
N PHE A 413 16.93 10.47 5.75
CA PHE A 413 16.95 9.99 7.13
C PHE A 413 18.21 9.18 7.45
N LEU A 414 18.98 8.80 6.44
CA LEU A 414 20.16 7.96 6.57
C LEU A 414 21.43 8.79 6.71
N ILE A 415 22.34 8.32 7.55
CA ILE A 415 23.73 8.75 7.64
C ILE A 415 24.50 7.92 6.62
N THR A 416 25.02 8.58 5.57
CA THR A 416 25.71 7.93 4.45
C THR A 416 27.00 7.23 4.91
N GLU A 417 27.82 7.92 5.70
CA GLU A 417 29.08 7.41 6.25
C GLU A 417 28.93 7.24 7.76
N GLY A 418 28.57 6.04 8.20
CA GLY A 418 28.38 5.77 9.63
C GLY A 418 27.43 4.62 9.90
N ASP A 419 27.03 4.49 11.17
CA ASP A 419 26.00 3.54 11.59
C ASP A 419 24.65 4.23 11.65
N ASN A 420 23.66 3.59 11.03
CA ASN A 420 22.26 3.95 11.18
C ASN A 420 21.62 3.08 12.24
N THR A 421 20.58 3.57 12.90
CA THR A 421 19.80 2.82 13.88
C THR A 421 18.38 2.60 13.38
N LEU A 422 17.91 1.35 13.44
CA LEU A 422 16.48 1.01 13.32
C LEU A 422 15.95 0.67 14.72
N VAL A 423 14.90 1.35 15.15
CA VAL A 423 14.13 1.00 16.36
C VAL A 423 12.73 0.59 15.94
N LEU A 424 12.23 -0.50 16.50
CA LEU A 424 10.90 -1.03 16.28
C LEU A 424 10.18 -1.17 17.62
N PHE A 425 8.94 -0.70 17.69
CA PHE A 425 7.99 -1.15 18.70
C PHE A 425 7.10 -2.21 18.07
N GLU A 426 7.10 -3.44 18.60
CA GLU A 426 6.34 -4.60 18.14
C GLU A 426 5.20 -4.93 19.13
N GLU A 427 3.97 -4.74 18.68
CA GLU A 427 2.75 -4.82 19.47
C GLU A 427 2.19 -6.26 19.54
N MET A 428 2.23 -7.00 18.44
CA MET A 428 1.61 -8.33 18.27
C MET A 428 2.58 -9.48 18.52
N GLY A 429 3.88 -9.21 18.49
CA GLY A 429 4.92 -10.22 18.51
C GLY A 429 5.23 -10.70 17.10
N GLY A 430 6.52 -10.80 16.79
CA GLY A 430 7.01 -11.27 15.51
C GLY A 430 8.46 -11.72 15.59
N ASN A 431 9.03 -12.04 14.43
CA ASN A 431 10.43 -12.44 14.28
C ASN A 431 11.25 -11.33 13.59
N PRO A 432 12.08 -10.57 14.33
CA PRO A 432 12.90 -9.51 13.75
C PRO A 432 14.06 -10.04 12.89
N SER A 433 14.37 -11.35 12.91
CA SER A 433 15.47 -11.93 12.12
C SER A 433 15.23 -11.89 10.61
N LEU A 434 13.98 -11.68 10.17
CA LEU A 434 13.61 -11.61 8.75
C LEU A 434 13.67 -10.18 8.19
N VAL A 435 13.82 -9.19 9.07
CA VAL A 435 13.91 -7.78 8.68
C VAL A 435 15.19 -7.52 7.92
N ASN A 436 15.08 -6.84 6.78
CA ASN A 436 16.22 -6.46 5.96
C ASN A 436 15.95 -5.16 5.20
N PHE A 437 17.02 -4.44 4.86
CA PHE A 437 16.95 -3.23 4.04
C PHE A 437 17.17 -3.59 2.58
N GLN A 438 16.41 -2.95 1.70
CA GLN A 438 16.43 -3.18 0.26
C GLN A 438 16.40 -1.84 -0.49
N THR A 439 16.88 -1.83 -1.72
CA THR A 439 16.67 -0.73 -2.66
C THR A 439 15.63 -1.08 -3.70
N THR A 440 14.90 -0.08 -4.18
CA THR A 440 13.89 -0.24 -5.23
C THR A 440 14.52 0.14 -6.56
N ILE A 441 14.56 -0.80 -7.50
CA ILE A 441 15.23 -0.62 -8.80
C ILE A 441 14.35 -1.14 -9.94
N VAL A 442 14.60 -0.69 -11.16
CA VAL A 442 14.05 -1.33 -12.36
C VAL A 442 14.73 -2.69 -12.53
N GLY A 443 13.97 -3.79 -12.51
CA GLY A 443 14.48 -5.15 -12.75
C GLY A 443 14.22 -5.64 -14.17
N SER A 444 13.10 -5.25 -14.76
CA SER A 444 12.83 -5.51 -16.17
C SER A 444 11.98 -4.42 -16.78
N VAL A 445 12.08 -4.25 -18.09
CA VAL A 445 11.27 -3.33 -18.86
C VAL A 445 10.58 -4.07 -19.98
N CYS A 446 9.35 -3.68 -20.25
CA CYS A 446 8.52 -4.31 -21.27
C CYS A 446 7.95 -3.27 -22.22
N ALA A 447 7.60 -3.66 -23.43
CA ALA A 447 6.77 -2.86 -24.30
C ALA A 447 5.89 -3.77 -25.17
N ASN A 448 4.72 -3.28 -25.56
CA ASN A 448 3.84 -3.95 -26.51
C ASN A 448 3.27 -2.89 -27.48
N VAL A 449 3.98 -2.68 -28.59
CA VAL A 449 3.82 -1.50 -29.43
C VAL A 449 3.43 -1.89 -30.85
N TYR A 450 2.44 -1.21 -31.41
CA TYR A 450 1.97 -1.45 -32.77
C TYR A 450 3.02 -1.12 -33.83
N GLU A 451 2.96 -1.82 -34.96
CA GLU A 451 3.77 -1.53 -36.15
C GLU A 451 3.70 -0.04 -36.55
N LYS A 452 4.79 0.46 -37.14
CA LYS A 452 5.00 1.86 -37.58
C LYS A 452 5.18 2.86 -36.44
N ASN A 453 5.41 2.39 -35.22
CA ASN A 453 5.80 3.23 -34.09
C ASN A 453 7.26 2.94 -33.71
N VAL A 454 7.83 3.85 -32.92
CA VAL A 454 9.16 3.72 -32.33
C VAL A 454 9.00 3.53 -30.84
N ILE A 455 9.75 2.59 -30.26
CA ILE A 455 9.82 2.39 -28.80
C ILE A 455 11.24 2.67 -28.30
N GLU A 456 11.34 3.45 -27.22
CA GLU A 456 12.58 3.62 -26.45
C GLU A 456 12.49 2.75 -25.19
N LEU A 457 13.42 1.79 -25.07
CA LEU A 457 13.65 1.03 -23.84
C LEU A 457 14.80 1.66 -23.04
N SER A 458 14.65 1.74 -21.73
CA SER A 458 15.61 2.34 -20.80
C SER A 458 15.56 1.63 -19.44
N CYS A 459 16.72 1.20 -18.94
CA CYS A 459 16.88 0.52 -17.64
C CYS A 459 17.24 1.48 -16.49
N ASP A 460 16.84 2.76 -16.60
CA ASP A 460 17.07 3.83 -15.60
C ASP A 460 18.52 3.87 -15.05
N ARG A 461 19.45 4.36 -15.87
CA ARG A 461 20.91 4.46 -15.60
C ARG A 461 21.64 3.12 -15.50
N LYS A 462 20.96 2.00 -15.72
CA LYS A 462 21.58 0.67 -15.88
C LYS A 462 21.55 0.26 -17.34
N THR A 463 22.39 -0.70 -17.68
CA THR A 463 22.41 -1.30 -19.02
C THR A 463 21.38 -2.42 -19.12
N ILE A 464 20.83 -2.59 -20.32
CA ILE A 464 20.03 -3.75 -20.67
C ILE A 464 20.96 -4.97 -20.66
N SER A 465 20.74 -5.90 -19.74
CA SER A 465 21.60 -7.07 -19.54
C SER A 465 21.23 -8.25 -20.46
N ALA A 466 19.94 -8.39 -20.80
CA ALA A 466 19.44 -9.44 -21.69
C ALA A 466 18.08 -9.08 -22.30
N ILE A 467 17.74 -9.73 -23.42
CA ILE A 467 16.37 -9.78 -23.95
C ILE A 467 15.77 -11.12 -23.52
N LYS A 468 14.79 -11.08 -22.61
CA LYS A 468 14.12 -12.28 -22.09
C LYS A 468 13.05 -12.78 -23.06
N PHE A 469 12.34 -11.88 -23.72
CA PHE A 469 11.30 -12.21 -24.69
C PHE A 469 11.24 -11.13 -25.77
N ALA A 470 11.01 -11.54 -27.02
CA ALA A 470 10.61 -10.64 -28.10
C ALA A 470 9.81 -11.41 -29.16
N SER A 471 8.72 -10.81 -29.65
CA SER A 471 7.88 -11.39 -30.71
C SER A 471 7.20 -10.26 -31.50
N PHE A 472 7.39 -10.22 -32.82
CA PHE A 472 6.71 -9.30 -33.73
C PHE A 472 5.62 -10.04 -34.51
N GLY A 473 4.36 -9.63 -34.38
CA GLY A 473 3.20 -10.33 -34.93
C GLY A 473 1.96 -10.00 -34.11
N ASN A 474 1.31 -11.01 -33.54
CA ASN A 474 0.19 -10.82 -32.60
C ASN A 474 0.45 -11.45 -31.21
N PRO A 475 1.60 -11.16 -30.56
CA PRO A 475 1.92 -11.71 -29.24
C PRO A 475 0.82 -11.37 -28.22
N ASP A 476 0.61 -12.22 -27.22
CA ASP A 476 -0.39 -12.02 -26.16
C ASP A 476 0.25 -11.98 -24.77
N GLY A 477 -0.52 -11.64 -23.74
CA GLY A 477 -0.07 -11.54 -22.36
C GLY A 477 0.35 -10.12 -21.94
N ASN A 478 0.87 -10.04 -20.72
CA ASN A 478 1.30 -8.80 -20.08
C ASN A 478 2.80 -8.81 -19.82
N CYS A 479 3.36 -7.68 -19.39
CA CYS A 479 4.76 -7.59 -18.98
C CYS A 479 5.09 -8.67 -17.93
N GLY A 480 6.15 -9.45 -18.16
CA GLY A 480 6.55 -10.58 -17.33
C GLY A 480 5.92 -11.92 -17.71
N SER A 481 4.90 -11.93 -18.57
CA SER A 481 4.14 -13.13 -18.97
C SER A 481 3.76 -13.12 -20.45
N PHE A 482 4.56 -12.48 -21.31
CA PHE A 482 4.29 -12.48 -22.75
C PHE A 482 4.43 -13.87 -23.35
N VAL A 483 3.59 -14.14 -24.36
CA VAL A 483 3.62 -15.36 -25.15
C VAL A 483 3.51 -15.03 -26.63
N LYS A 484 4.07 -15.90 -27.47
CA LYS A 484 3.92 -15.78 -28.92
C LYS A 484 2.47 -16.00 -29.32
N GLY A 485 2.03 -15.25 -30.33
CA GLY A 485 0.69 -15.38 -30.90
C GLY A 485 0.62 -16.42 -32.01
N THR A 486 -0.43 -16.33 -32.83
CA THR A 486 -0.64 -17.20 -33.99
C THR A 486 0.14 -16.78 -35.24
N CYS A 487 0.66 -15.56 -35.28
CA CYS A 487 1.52 -15.05 -36.34
C CYS A 487 2.80 -14.45 -35.76
N GLU A 488 3.92 -14.66 -36.45
CA GLU A 488 5.23 -14.13 -36.08
C GLU A 488 6.03 -13.76 -37.33
N GLY A 489 6.85 -12.71 -37.23
CA GLY A 489 7.76 -12.29 -38.29
C GLY A 489 8.79 -13.39 -38.59
N SER A 490 9.26 -13.43 -39.84
CA SER A 490 10.18 -14.47 -40.29
C SER A 490 11.60 -14.37 -39.71
N LYS A 491 11.94 -13.27 -39.04
CA LYS A 491 13.26 -13.05 -38.42
C LYS A 491 13.15 -13.15 -36.90
N ASN A 492 14.17 -13.72 -36.26
CA ASN A 492 14.21 -13.86 -34.80
C ASN A 492 14.36 -12.49 -34.13
N ALA A 493 13.27 -11.99 -33.54
CA ALA A 493 13.24 -10.71 -32.85
C ALA A 493 14.18 -10.65 -31.64
N VAL A 494 14.38 -11.77 -30.93
CA VAL A 494 15.28 -11.84 -29.77
C VAL A 494 16.73 -11.62 -30.19
N ASP A 495 17.18 -12.27 -31.26
CA ASP A 495 18.57 -12.15 -31.74
C ASP A 495 18.88 -10.73 -32.24
N ILE A 496 17.92 -10.15 -32.98
CA ILE A 496 18.03 -8.76 -33.48
C ILE A 496 18.17 -7.81 -32.30
N LEU A 497 17.26 -7.88 -31.34
CA LEU A 497 17.21 -6.94 -30.21
C LEU A 497 18.34 -7.19 -29.21
N THR A 498 18.81 -8.43 -29.08
CA THR A 498 20.02 -8.73 -28.30
C THR A 498 21.22 -8.01 -28.87
N LYS A 499 21.43 -8.10 -30.19
CA LYS A 499 22.54 -7.42 -30.87
C LYS A 499 22.43 -5.90 -30.80
N GLU A 500 21.23 -5.36 -30.84
CA GLU A 500 21.00 -3.91 -30.89
C GLU A 500 20.93 -3.23 -29.52
N CYS A 501 20.40 -3.91 -28.49
CA CYS A 501 20.07 -3.28 -27.21
C CYS A 501 20.93 -3.70 -26.04
N VAL A 502 21.43 -4.95 -25.99
CA VAL A 502 22.18 -5.44 -24.83
C VAL A 502 23.49 -4.66 -24.67
N GLY A 503 23.79 -4.28 -23.43
CA GLY A 503 24.94 -3.44 -23.07
C GLY A 503 24.69 -1.94 -23.22
N LYS A 504 23.53 -1.51 -23.72
CA LYS A 504 23.14 -0.08 -23.78
C LYS A 504 22.24 0.29 -22.62
N GLU A 505 22.35 1.52 -22.13
CA GLU A 505 21.41 2.07 -21.14
C GLU A 505 20.04 2.38 -21.75
N LYS A 506 20.05 2.80 -23.03
CA LYS A 506 18.86 3.08 -23.83
C LYS A 506 18.93 2.41 -25.18
N CYS A 507 17.78 1.92 -25.67
CA CYS A 507 17.66 1.32 -26.99
C CYS A 507 16.39 1.84 -27.68
N SER A 508 16.56 2.51 -28.82
CA SER A 508 15.45 2.91 -29.69
C SER A 508 15.23 1.85 -30.76
N ILE A 509 13.98 1.44 -30.96
CA ILE A 509 13.61 0.34 -31.85
C ILE A 509 12.46 0.81 -32.75
N ASP A 510 12.72 0.85 -34.06
CA ASP A 510 11.67 0.99 -35.07
C ASP A 510 10.89 -0.33 -35.21
N VAL A 511 9.57 -0.28 -34.97
CA VAL A 511 8.70 -1.45 -35.05
C VAL A 511 8.20 -1.61 -36.49
N THR A 512 8.98 -2.31 -37.33
CA THR A 512 8.65 -2.45 -38.76
C THR A 512 8.81 -3.87 -39.29
N ALA A 513 8.02 -4.21 -40.31
CA ALA A 513 8.12 -5.50 -40.99
C ALA A 513 9.44 -5.67 -41.77
N GLU A 514 10.09 -4.59 -42.21
CA GLU A 514 11.41 -4.66 -42.82
C GLU A 514 12.44 -5.24 -41.83
N LYS A 515 12.34 -4.81 -40.56
CA LYS A 515 13.25 -5.21 -39.49
C LYS A 515 13.02 -6.64 -39.04
N PHE A 516 11.77 -7.01 -38.76
CA PHE A 516 11.42 -8.29 -38.12
C PHE A 516 10.87 -9.36 -39.09
N GLY A 517 10.69 -9.01 -40.36
CA GLY A 517 10.04 -9.86 -41.37
C GLY A 517 8.51 -9.69 -41.33
N VAL A 518 7.86 -9.77 -42.48
CA VAL A 518 6.41 -9.55 -42.64
C VAL A 518 5.64 -10.75 -42.08
N PRO A 519 4.87 -10.60 -40.98
CA PRO A 519 4.02 -11.66 -40.46
C PRO A 519 2.68 -11.67 -41.19
N ASP A 520 2.21 -12.85 -41.60
CA ASP A 520 0.82 -13.02 -42.04
C ASP A 520 -0.08 -13.21 -40.81
N CYS A 521 -0.79 -12.14 -40.45
CA CYS A 521 -1.69 -12.12 -39.30
C CYS A 521 -3.17 -12.15 -39.70
N SER A 522 -3.49 -12.49 -40.96
CA SER A 522 -4.88 -12.60 -41.45
C SER A 522 -5.75 -11.37 -41.12
N GLY A 523 -5.18 -10.17 -41.22
CA GLY A 523 -5.86 -8.90 -40.93
C GLY A 523 -5.78 -8.43 -39.48
N ALA A 524 -5.24 -9.21 -38.54
CA ALA A 524 -5.00 -8.74 -37.18
C ALA A 524 -3.86 -7.70 -37.13
N ALA A 525 -3.98 -6.75 -36.21
CA ALA A 525 -2.99 -5.69 -36.01
C ALA A 525 -1.65 -6.28 -35.54
N ARG A 526 -0.56 -5.84 -36.18
CA ARG A 526 0.81 -6.28 -35.87
C ARG A 526 1.40 -5.42 -34.76
N ARG A 527 2.09 -6.06 -33.82
CA ARG A 527 2.77 -5.43 -32.68
C ARG A 527 4.05 -6.17 -32.31
N LEU A 528 5.02 -5.44 -31.75
CA LEU A 528 6.20 -6.01 -31.11
C LEU A 528 5.97 -6.02 -29.59
N ALA A 529 5.94 -7.21 -29.02
CA ALA A 529 6.09 -7.38 -27.58
C ALA A 529 7.56 -7.69 -27.27
N ILE A 530 8.13 -7.00 -26.29
CA ILE A 530 9.50 -7.18 -25.80
C ILE A 530 9.53 -7.14 -24.28
N GLU A 531 10.36 -7.98 -23.68
CA GLU A 531 10.77 -7.95 -22.27
C GLU A 531 12.30 -7.99 -22.20
N ALA A 532 12.89 -6.94 -21.63
CA ALA A 532 14.31 -6.79 -21.43
C ALA A 532 14.64 -6.76 -19.93
N ILE A 533 15.77 -7.36 -19.55
CA ILE A 533 16.24 -7.42 -18.17
C ILE A 533 17.20 -6.26 -17.93
N CYS A 534 17.03 -5.64 -16.76
CA CYS A 534 17.92 -4.66 -16.16
C CYS A 534 18.60 -5.33 -14.94
#